data_AF-W6TD89-F1
#
_entry.id   AF-W6TD89-F1
#
_cell.length_a   1.000
_cell.length_b   1.000
_cell.length_c   1.000
_cell.angle_alpha   90.00
_cell.angle_beta   90.00
_cell.angle_gamma   90.00
#
_symmetry.space_group_name_H-M   'P 1'
#
loop_
_entity.id
_entity.type
_entity.pdbx_description
1 polymer ?
#
loop_
_entity_poly.entity_id
_entity_poly.type
_entity_poly.pdbx_seq_one_letter_code
_entity_poly.pdbx_strand_id
1 'polypeptide(L)'
;MKIYDMVLKTNYESLQDVMDEIFYYDDGHDHEAMGVVLRDHWMEFLPKFAVKKDLLKALDHYFNMWDLGERGVDYLEKVGEFFEYERASWCFYYLFMTLEHLEDPSFIPSVMKYFPDEWYMEGMWSQPMVGVITNYEKWGATYISWLMRSLHLLPSGALNYAAKDFMIDMILDTFFYLDPGTFPDLFVVDVLPLGRRNIVQSLLEEIIEDRKKCLLEHKDNLQLNCMIPRWRQTLVCAEYVLGQLLLLPEEVVGIGHR
;
A
#
# COMPACT_ATOMS: atom_id res chain seq x y z
N MET A 1 -20.69 -20.32 -20.22
CA MET A 1 -19.89 -21.39 -19.58
C MET A 1 -20.49 -21.62 -18.21
N LYS A 2 -20.92 -22.84 -17.88
CA LYS A 2 -21.49 -23.13 -16.56
C LYS A 2 -20.32 -23.37 -15.61
N ILE A 3 -20.37 -22.73 -14.45
CA ILE A 3 -19.48 -22.89 -13.30
C ILE A 3 -19.48 -24.39 -12.97
N TYR A 4 -18.46 -25.13 -13.40
CA TYR A 4 -18.29 -26.53 -13.06
C TYR A 4 -17.86 -26.60 -11.60
N ASP A 5 -18.68 -27.24 -10.77
CA ASP A 5 -18.36 -27.95 -9.52
C ASP A 5 -17.06 -27.57 -8.76
N MET A 6 -16.83 -26.28 -8.50
CA MET A 6 -15.82 -25.86 -7.52
C MET A 6 -16.33 -26.26 -6.12
N VAL A 7 -15.84 -27.37 -5.59
CA VAL A 7 -16.14 -27.81 -4.21
C VAL A 7 -15.23 -27.03 -3.26
N LEU A 8 -15.53 -25.75 -3.08
CA LEU A 8 -14.88 -24.93 -2.07
C LEU A 8 -15.45 -25.26 -0.70
N LYS A 9 -14.59 -25.35 0.32
CA LYS A 9 -15.12 -25.45 1.68
C LYS A 9 -15.86 -24.16 2.03
N THR A 10 -16.92 -24.30 2.81
CA THR A 10 -17.75 -23.17 3.28
C THR A 10 -17.64 -22.97 4.78
N ASN A 11 -16.81 -23.79 5.45
CA ASN A 11 -16.56 -23.71 6.87
C ASN A 11 -15.08 -23.94 7.15
N TYR A 12 -14.45 -22.99 7.81
CA TYR A 12 -13.04 -22.99 8.19
C TYR A 12 -12.95 -22.77 9.70
N GLU A 13 -12.00 -23.42 10.36
CA GLU A 13 -11.79 -23.32 11.80
C GLU A 13 -10.57 -22.45 12.13
N SER A 14 -9.65 -22.31 11.18
CA SER A 14 -8.42 -21.53 11.37
C SER A 14 -7.96 -20.81 10.09
N LEU A 15 -7.05 -19.83 10.26
CA LEU A 15 -6.32 -19.23 9.15
C LEU A 15 -5.58 -20.29 8.33
N GLN A 16 -4.94 -21.26 8.99
CA GLN A 16 -4.18 -22.32 8.33
C GLN A 16 -5.07 -23.15 7.41
N ASP A 17 -6.32 -23.44 7.82
CA ASP A 17 -7.25 -24.23 7.00
C ASP A 17 -7.55 -23.56 5.67
N VAL A 18 -7.70 -22.23 5.68
CA VAL A 18 -7.92 -21.43 4.46
C VAL A 18 -6.65 -21.41 3.62
N MET A 19 -5.49 -21.20 4.25
CA MET A 19 -4.21 -21.15 3.55
C MET A 19 -3.84 -22.49 2.90
N ASP A 20 -4.12 -23.61 3.56
CA ASP A 20 -3.91 -24.95 3.00
C ASP A 20 -4.79 -25.17 1.78
N GLU A 21 -6.06 -24.70 1.82
CA GLU A 21 -6.95 -24.83 0.67
C GLU A 21 -6.50 -23.97 -0.50
N ILE A 22 -6.08 -22.71 -0.27
CA ILE A 22 -5.49 -21.85 -1.31
C ILE A 22 -4.21 -22.49 -1.88
N PHE A 23 -3.30 -22.95 -1.00
CA PHE A 23 -2.00 -23.48 -1.40
C PHE A 23 -2.13 -24.76 -2.21
N TYR A 24 -3.03 -25.67 -1.82
CA TYR A 24 -3.26 -26.95 -2.50
C TYR A 24 -4.39 -26.91 -3.52
N TYR A 25 -4.97 -25.73 -3.79
CA TYR A 25 -6.02 -25.60 -4.80
C TYR A 25 -5.51 -26.07 -6.17
N ASP A 26 -6.34 -26.83 -6.87
CA ASP A 26 -6.07 -27.37 -8.20
C ASP A 26 -7.36 -27.31 -9.00
N ASP A 27 -7.46 -26.37 -9.93
CA ASP A 27 -8.62 -26.20 -10.82
C ASP A 27 -8.54 -27.07 -12.08
N GLY A 28 -7.52 -27.93 -12.15
CA GLY A 28 -7.44 -29.02 -13.09
C GLY A 28 -7.20 -28.65 -14.54
N HIS A 29 -7.45 -27.41 -15.03
CA HIS A 29 -7.25 -27.10 -16.45
C HIS A 29 -7.08 -25.64 -16.91
N ASP A 30 -7.01 -24.63 -16.05
CA ASP A 30 -6.66 -23.28 -16.51
C ASP A 30 -5.98 -22.53 -15.38
N HIS A 31 -5.28 -21.43 -15.66
CA HIS A 31 -4.69 -20.58 -14.61
C HIS A 31 -5.77 -19.80 -13.82
N GLU A 32 -6.92 -20.42 -13.55
CA GLU A 32 -8.13 -19.84 -12.98
C GLU A 32 -8.16 -19.89 -11.45
N ALA A 33 -7.15 -20.49 -10.80
CA ALA A 33 -6.98 -20.55 -9.33
C ALA A 33 -7.19 -19.19 -8.64
N MET A 34 -7.12 -18.11 -9.42
CA MET A 34 -7.16 -16.71 -9.00
C MET A 34 -8.13 -15.86 -9.83
N GLY A 35 -9.14 -16.50 -10.43
CA GLY A 35 -10.28 -15.81 -11.03
C GLY A 35 -11.10 -15.06 -9.98
N VAL A 36 -11.91 -14.10 -10.44
CA VAL A 36 -12.72 -13.20 -9.59
C VAL A 36 -13.55 -13.97 -8.55
N VAL A 37 -14.13 -15.11 -8.93
CA VAL A 37 -15.00 -15.92 -8.05
C VAL A 37 -14.22 -16.51 -6.87
N LEU A 38 -13.01 -17.04 -7.10
CA LEU A 38 -12.19 -17.61 -6.04
C LEU A 38 -11.66 -16.52 -5.12
N ARG A 39 -11.22 -15.40 -5.68
CA ARG A 39 -10.84 -14.21 -4.91
C ARG A 39 -11.95 -13.79 -3.96
N ASP A 40 -13.17 -13.65 -4.47
CA ASP A 40 -14.32 -13.22 -3.66
C ASP A 40 -14.64 -14.24 -2.55
N HIS A 41 -14.50 -15.54 -2.81
CA HIS A 41 -14.64 -16.59 -1.79
C HIS A 41 -13.56 -16.47 -0.70
N TRP A 42 -12.28 -16.41 -1.06
CA TRP A 42 -11.19 -16.31 -0.09
C TRP A 42 -11.29 -15.04 0.76
N MET A 43 -11.61 -13.91 0.13
CA MET A 43 -11.78 -12.63 0.81
C MET A 43 -13.07 -12.57 1.66
N GLU A 44 -13.99 -13.53 1.53
CA GLU A 44 -15.10 -13.69 2.49
C GLU A 44 -14.62 -14.32 3.81
N PHE A 45 -13.69 -15.27 3.76
CA PHE A 45 -13.29 -16.08 4.91
C PHE A 45 -12.04 -15.60 5.62
N LEU A 46 -11.00 -15.18 4.89
CA LEU A 46 -9.73 -14.73 5.49
C LEU A 46 -9.91 -13.61 6.53
N PRO A 47 -10.77 -12.59 6.30
CA PRO A 47 -10.99 -11.54 7.30
C PRO A 47 -11.54 -12.04 8.64
N LYS A 48 -12.25 -13.18 8.66
CA LYS A 48 -12.79 -13.79 9.89
C LYS A 48 -11.67 -14.24 10.84
N PHE A 49 -10.43 -14.37 10.33
CA PHE A 49 -9.23 -14.74 11.07
C PHE A 49 -8.16 -13.64 11.09
N ALA A 50 -8.53 -12.38 10.85
CA ALA A 50 -7.60 -11.24 10.74
C ALA A 50 -6.96 -10.83 12.08
N VAL A 51 -6.15 -11.71 12.67
CA VAL A 51 -5.33 -11.41 13.83
C VAL A 51 -3.94 -10.99 13.35
N LYS A 52 -3.58 -9.72 13.59
CA LYS A 52 -2.32 -9.11 13.09
C LYS A 52 -1.10 -10.02 13.23
N LYS A 53 -0.89 -10.59 14.42
CA LYS A 53 0.29 -11.44 14.70
C LYS A 53 0.31 -12.69 13.82
N ASP A 54 -0.83 -13.32 13.61
CA ASP A 54 -0.95 -14.56 12.86
C ASP A 54 -0.84 -14.30 11.36
N LEU A 55 -1.45 -13.21 10.88
CA LEU A 55 -1.27 -12.73 9.51
C LEU A 55 0.19 -12.41 9.19
N LEU A 56 0.88 -11.65 10.03
CA LEU A 56 2.30 -11.31 9.82
C LEU A 56 3.21 -12.55 9.84
N LYS A 57 2.91 -13.53 10.70
CA LYS A 57 3.64 -14.79 10.74
C LYS A 57 3.43 -15.61 9.46
N ALA A 58 2.19 -15.68 8.97
CA ALA A 58 1.86 -16.39 7.74
C ALA A 58 2.47 -15.69 6.51
N LEU A 59 2.42 -14.35 6.46
CA LEU A 59 3.07 -13.55 5.43
C LEU A 59 4.57 -13.85 5.34
N ASP A 60 5.27 -13.87 6.48
CA ASP A 60 6.69 -14.20 6.51
C ASP A 60 6.97 -15.61 5.99
N HIS A 61 6.12 -16.58 6.32
CA HIS A 61 6.28 -17.94 5.83
C HIS A 61 6.17 -18.02 4.30
N TYR A 62 5.08 -17.51 3.73
CA TYR A 62 4.83 -17.61 2.29
C TYR A 62 5.74 -16.68 1.47
N PHE A 63 6.09 -15.51 1.99
CA PHE A 63 7.07 -14.62 1.35
C PHE A 63 8.42 -15.32 1.20
N ASN A 64 8.93 -15.98 2.24
CA ASN A 64 10.23 -16.66 2.17
C ASN A 64 10.23 -17.80 1.14
N MET A 65 9.14 -18.58 1.06
CA MET A 65 9.03 -19.65 0.06
C MET A 65 9.01 -19.08 -1.36
N TRP A 66 8.23 -18.02 -1.58
CA TRP A 66 8.15 -17.35 -2.87
C TRP A 66 9.49 -16.72 -3.28
N ASP A 67 10.12 -15.96 -2.38
CA ASP A 67 11.40 -15.28 -2.59
C ASP A 67 12.53 -16.26 -2.96
N LEU A 68 12.63 -17.39 -2.27
CA LEU A 68 13.63 -18.42 -2.58
C LEU A 68 13.45 -19.00 -3.99
N GLY A 69 12.21 -19.17 -4.43
CA GLY A 69 11.88 -19.63 -5.78
C GLY A 69 12.22 -18.60 -6.86
N GLU A 70 11.82 -17.34 -6.67
CA GLU A 70 12.10 -16.23 -7.59
C GLU A 70 13.61 -16.01 -7.80
N ARG A 71 14.41 -16.15 -6.74
CA ARG A 71 15.88 -16.03 -6.83
C ARG A 71 16.56 -17.26 -7.46
N GLY A 72 15.81 -18.32 -7.79
CA GLY A 72 16.35 -19.57 -8.32
C GLY A 72 17.28 -20.29 -7.34
N VAL A 73 17.14 -20.00 -6.04
CA VAL A 73 17.99 -20.57 -4.97
C VAL A 73 17.45 -21.93 -4.53
N ASP A 74 16.13 -22.12 -4.57
CA ASP A 74 15.46 -23.38 -4.24
C ASP A 74 14.52 -23.79 -5.39
N TYR A 75 14.88 -24.85 -6.11
CA TYR A 75 14.01 -25.44 -7.13
C TYR A 75 13.07 -26.42 -6.43
N LEU A 76 12.06 -25.85 -5.75
CA LEU A 76 11.07 -26.59 -4.99
C LEU A 76 10.25 -27.56 -5.87
N GLU A 77 9.60 -28.52 -5.22
CA GLU A 77 8.84 -29.59 -5.88
C GLU A 77 7.67 -29.03 -6.71
N LYS A 78 7.30 -29.75 -7.78
CA LYS A 78 6.04 -29.47 -8.48
C LYS A 78 4.89 -30.11 -7.70
N VAL A 79 3.90 -29.29 -7.33
CA VAL A 79 2.65 -29.74 -6.72
C VAL A 79 1.54 -29.48 -7.74
N GLY A 80 0.98 -30.52 -8.33
CA GLY A 80 0.12 -30.38 -9.53
C GLY A 80 0.91 -29.80 -10.71
N GLU A 81 0.35 -28.81 -11.41
CA GLU A 81 1.00 -28.13 -12.53
C GLU A 81 1.92 -26.96 -12.13
N PHE A 82 1.84 -26.49 -10.88
CA PHE A 82 2.59 -25.34 -10.36
C PHE A 82 3.76 -25.76 -9.47
N PHE A 83 4.80 -24.94 -9.43
CA PHE A 83 5.83 -25.03 -8.41
C PHE A 83 5.31 -24.51 -7.07
N GLU A 84 5.85 -25.03 -5.97
CA GLU A 84 5.49 -24.58 -4.62
C GLU A 84 5.63 -23.06 -4.42
N TYR A 85 6.63 -22.43 -5.03
CA TYR A 85 6.83 -20.98 -4.92
C TYR A 85 5.75 -20.17 -5.64
N GLU A 86 5.20 -20.69 -6.74
CA GLU A 86 4.09 -20.06 -7.46
C GLU A 86 2.81 -20.11 -6.61
N ARG A 87 2.53 -21.26 -5.98
CA ARG A 87 1.43 -21.42 -5.00
C ARG A 87 1.61 -20.51 -3.77
N ALA A 88 2.86 -20.38 -3.28
CA ALA A 88 3.20 -19.50 -2.18
C ALA A 88 2.96 -18.02 -2.52
N SER A 89 3.21 -17.60 -3.77
CA SER A 89 2.95 -16.22 -4.21
C SER A 89 1.48 -15.81 -4.04
N TRP A 90 0.55 -16.72 -4.32
CA TRP A 90 -0.89 -16.51 -4.15
C TRP A 90 -1.32 -16.45 -2.70
N CYS A 91 -0.75 -17.33 -1.87
CA CYS A 91 -0.96 -17.29 -0.43
C CYS A 91 -0.46 -15.96 0.16
N PHE A 92 0.72 -15.52 -0.26
CA PHE A 92 1.29 -14.24 0.14
C PHE A 92 0.39 -13.07 -0.28
N TYR A 93 -0.07 -13.06 -1.53
CA TYR A 93 -0.98 -12.03 -2.04
C TYR A 93 -2.26 -11.92 -1.19
N TYR A 94 -2.99 -13.01 -0.98
CA TYR A 94 -4.25 -12.96 -0.24
C TYR A 94 -4.09 -12.58 1.23
N LEU A 95 -3.04 -13.09 1.87
CA LEU A 95 -2.71 -12.67 3.24
C LEU A 95 -2.42 -11.18 3.31
N PHE A 96 -1.74 -10.62 2.30
CA PHE A 96 -1.43 -9.20 2.26
C PHE A 96 -2.70 -8.38 2.07
N MET A 97 -3.57 -8.77 1.13
CA MET A 97 -4.88 -8.12 0.94
C MET A 97 -5.75 -8.17 2.20
N THR A 98 -5.66 -9.26 2.96
CA THR A 98 -6.39 -9.42 4.24
C THR A 98 -5.97 -8.39 5.29
N LEU A 99 -4.77 -7.80 5.19
CA LEU A 99 -4.34 -6.74 6.12
C LEU A 99 -5.27 -5.52 6.08
N GLU A 100 -5.93 -5.25 4.95
CA GLU A 100 -6.93 -4.18 4.82
C GLU A 100 -8.14 -4.36 5.75
N HIS A 101 -8.36 -5.57 6.26
CA HIS A 101 -9.43 -5.88 7.20
C HIS A 101 -9.02 -5.74 8.67
N LEU A 102 -7.74 -5.44 8.96
CA LEU A 102 -7.34 -5.01 10.29
C LEU A 102 -8.02 -3.67 10.61
N GLU A 103 -8.24 -3.40 11.89
CA GLU A 103 -8.80 -2.11 12.35
C GLU A 103 -7.71 -1.06 12.59
N ASP A 104 -6.43 -1.45 12.54
CA ASP A 104 -5.29 -0.59 12.84
C ASP A 104 -4.17 -0.67 11.78
N PRO A 105 -3.60 0.46 11.34
CA PRO A 105 -2.54 0.50 10.33
C PRO A 105 -1.13 0.23 10.89
N SER A 106 -0.99 -0.24 12.13
CA SER A 106 0.34 -0.41 12.75
C SER A 106 1.15 -1.60 12.19
N PHE A 107 0.57 -2.36 11.26
CA PHE A 107 1.28 -3.41 10.51
C PHE A 107 2.17 -2.84 9.40
N ILE A 108 1.91 -1.62 8.93
CA ILE A 108 2.57 -1.03 7.75
C ILE A 108 4.10 -1.10 7.85
N PRO A 109 4.75 -0.66 8.94
CA PRO A 109 6.21 -0.78 9.03
C PRO A 109 6.72 -2.22 8.94
N SER A 110 5.95 -3.20 9.41
CA SER A 110 6.34 -4.61 9.41
C SER A 110 6.31 -5.23 8.01
N VAL A 111 5.45 -4.73 7.13
CA VAL A 111 5.24 -5.30 5.78
C VAL A 111 6.04 -4.56 4.70
N MET A 112 6.61 -3.38 5.02
CA MET A 112 7.48 -2.63 4.11
C MET A 112 8.70 -3.43 3.63
N LYS A 113 9.18 -4.39 4.43
CA LYS A 113 10.33 -5.24 4.08
C LYS A 113 10.12 -6.08 2.81
N TYR A 114 8.88 -6.26 2.35
CA TYR A 114 8.55 -7.06 1.17
C TYR A 114 8.66 -6.27 -0.15
N PHE A 115 8.98 -4.98 -0.11
CA PHE A 115 9.10 -4.11 -1.29
C PHE A 115 10.55 -3.62 -1.50
N PRO A 116 11.49 -4.46 -1.93
CA PRO A 116 12.89 -4.04 -2.14
C PRO A 116 13.08 -3.18 -3.40
N ASP A 117 14.14 -2.35 -3.41
CA ASP A 117 14.46 -1.38 -4.47
C ASP A 117 14.72 -1.99 -5.86
N GLU A 118 15.18 -3.24 -5.93
CA GLU A 118 15.68 -3.86 -7.16
C GLU A 118 14.76 -4.93 -7.74
N TRP A 119 13.59 -5.16 -7.14
CA TRP A 119 12.70 -6.23 -7.60
C TRP A 119 11.73 -5.78 -8.69
N TYR A 120 11.92 -6.38 -9.86
CA TYR A 120 10.90 -6.54 -10.88
C TYR A 120 9.99 -7.72 -10.51
N MET A 121 9.40 -7.70 -9.31
CA MET A 121 8.20 -8.51 -9.14
C MET A 121 7.23 -8.01 -10.19
N GLU A 122 6.79 -8.89 -11.09
CA GLU A 122 5.83 -8.54 -12.14
C GLU A 122 4.75 -7.66 -11.50
N GLY A 123 4.52 -6.47 -12.06
CA GLY A 123 3.75 -5.39 -11.42
C GLY A 123 2.31 -5.76 -11.01
N MET A 124 1.88 -7.00 -11.26
CA MET A 124 0.62 -7.60 -10.84
C MET A 124 0.42 -7.60 -9.32
N TRP A 125 1.45 -7.85 -8.50
CA TRP A 125 1.30 -7.91 -7.03
C TRP A 125 1.60 -6.61 -6.30
N SER A 126 2.63 -5.90 -6.73
CA SER A 126 3.12 -4.73 -6.00
C SER A 126 2.10 -3.59 -5.96
N GLN A 127 1.37 -3.34 -7.05
CA GLN A 127 0.38 -2.25 -7.09
C GLN A 127 -0.80 -2.47 -6.13
N PRO A 128 -1.52 -3.63 -6.14
CA PRO A 128 -2.59 -3.87 -5.18
C PRO A 128 -2.13 -3.80 -3.71
N MET A 129 -0.97 -4.39 -3.41
CA MET A 129 -0.41 -4.38 -2.06
C MET A 129 -0.04 -2.96 -1.60
N VAL A 130 0.46 -2.14 -2.52
CA VAL A 130 0.69 -0.71 -2.28
C VAL A 130 -0.61 0.00 -1.98
N GLY A 131 -1.67 -0.31 -2.73
CA GLY A 131 -3.02 0.17 -2.43
C GLY A 131 -3.45 -0.13 -0.98
N VAL A 132 -3.19 -1.33 -0.46
CA VAL A 132 -3.52 -1.70 0.93
C VAL A 132 -2.75 -0.84 1.95
N ILE A 133 -1.44 -0.68 1.77
CA ILE A 133 -0.63 0.15 2.68
C ILE A 133 -0.94 1.63 2.51
N THR A 134 -1.40 2.09 1.33
CA THR A 134 -1.69 3.49 1.04
C THR A 134 -3.15 3.90 1.06
N ASN A 135 -4.06 3.04 1.51
CA ASN A 135 -5.49 3.31 1.49
C ASN A 135 -5.89 4.36 2.55
N TYR A 136 -5.76 5.64 2.20
CA TYR A 136 -6.17 6.74 3.06
C TYR A 136 -7.67 6.68 3.42
N GLU A 137 -8.54 6.31 2.47
CA GLU A 137 -9.99 6.20 2.71
C GLU A 137 -10.33 5.15 3.79
N LYS A 138 -9.55 4.07 3.86
CA LYS A 138 -9.72 3.00 4.86
C LYS A 138 -9.19 3.40 6.24
N TRP A 139 -7.98 3.97 6.28
CA TRP A 139 -7.23 4.15 7.52
C TRP A 139 -7.38 5.54 8.16
N GLY A 140 -7.84 6.53 7.38
CA GLY A 140 -8.04 7.91 7.80
C GLY A 140 -6.77 8.56 8.36
N ALA A 141 -6.92 9.61 9.18
CA ALA A 141 -5.78 10.36 9.71
C ALA A 141 -4.81 9.52 10.58
N THR A 142 -5.27 8.45 11.22
CA THR A 142 -4.43 7.58 12.08
C THR A 142 -3.30 6.88 11.30
N TYR A 143 -3.52 6.69 10.00
CA TYR A 143 -2.59 6.14 9.02
C TYR A 143 -1.32 6.97 8.85
N ILE A 144 -1.47 8.28 8.86
CA ILE A 144 -0.49 9.21 8.31
C ILE A 144 0.83 9.09 9.09
N SER A 145 0.77 9.00 10.42
CA SER A 145 1.97 8.85 11.25
C SER A 145 2.73 7.56 10.96
N TRP A 146 2.02 6.47 10.63
CA TRP A 146 2.65 5.19 10.29
C TRP A 146 3.36 5.26 8.95
N LEU A 147 2.68 5.77 7.91
CA LEU A 147 3.33 5.87 6.61
C LEU A 147 4.46 6.90 6.62
N MET A 148 4.29 8.07 7.24
CA MET A 148 5.35 9.08 7.32
C MET A 148 6.64 8.50 7.91
N ARG A 149 6.55 7.68 8.96
CA ARG A 149 7.70 6.96 9.53
C ARG A 149 8.31 5.96 8.55
N SER A 150 7.48 5.34 7.72
CA SER A 150 7.85 4.26 6.81
C SER A 150 8.16 4.70 5.38
N LEU A 151 8.03 5.98 5.02
CA LEU A 151 8.29 6.49 3.67
C LEU A 151 9.68 6.12 3.15
N HIS A 152 10.67 6.05 4.04
CA HIS A 152 12.04 5.67 3.70
C HIS A 152 12.25 4.19 3.38
N LEU A 153 11.23 3.37 3.64
CA LEU A 153 11.21 1.95 3.32
C LEU A 153 10.45 1.68 2.02
N LEU A 154 9.79 2.69 1.43
CA LEU A 154 9.21 2.53 0.10
C LEU A 154 10.37 2.48 -0.91
N PRO A 155 10.39 1.48 -1.80
CA PRO A 155 11.44 1.38 -2.79
C PRO A 155 11.40 2.58 -3.73
N SER A 156 12.59 3.08 -4.03
CA SER A 156 12.81 4.20 -4.94
C SER A 156 12.34 3.82 -6.35
N GLY A 157 11.51 4.68 -6.96
CA GLY A 157 11.04 4.49 -8.33
C GLY A 157 9.54 4.20 -8.43
N ALA A 158 9.16 2.97 -8.79
CA ALA A 158 7.78 2.63 -9.15
C ALA A 158 6.76 2.96 -8.06
N LEU A 159 7.14 3.07 -6.78
CA LEU A 159 6.22 3.40 -5.69
C LEU A 159 6.25 4.87 -5.26
N ASN A 160 7.02 5.72 -5.95
CA ASN A 160 7.03 7.17 -5.74
C ASN A 160 5.65 7.78 -6.00
N TYR A 161 4.86 7.24 -6.94
CA TYR A 161 3.49 7.73 -7.17
C TYR A 161 2.61 7.52 -5.93
N ALA A 162 2.74 6.39 -5.23
CA ALA A 162 1.93 6.08 -4.05
C ALA A 162 2.33 6.95 -2.85
N ALA A 163 3.63 7.17 -2.65
CA ALA A 163 4.13 8.11 -1.65
C ALA A 163 3.63 9.55 -1.90
N LYS A 164 3.56 9.94 -3.17
CA LYS A 164 3.10 11.24 -3.62
C LYS A 164 1.60 11.41 -3.50
N ASP A 165 0.81 10.42 -3.91
CA ASP A 165 -0.65 10.43 -3.78
C ASP A 165 -1.04 10.51 -2.30
N PHE A 166 -0.39 9.73 -1.44
CA PHE A 166 -0.53 9.87 0.00
C PHE A 166 -0.23 11.28 0.52
N MET A 167 0.91 11.86 0.09
CA MET A 167 1.29 13.21 0.51
C MET A 167 0.24 14.25 0.06
N ILE A 168 -0.33 14.08 -1.14
CA ILE A 168 -1.42 14.93 -1.65
C ILE A 168 -2.68 14.76 -0.80
N ASP A 169 -3.08 13.53 -0.48
CA ASP A 169 -4.28 13.25 0.31
C ASP A 169 -4.15 13.79 1.73
N MET A 170 -2.99 13.61 2.37
CA MET A 170 -2.69 14.20 3.68
C MET A 170 -2.77 15.74 3.66
N ILE A 171 -2.20 16.38 2.62
CA ILE A 171 -2.28 17.83 2.44
C ILE A 171 -3.74 18.24 2.28
N LEU A 172 -4.48 17.60 1.39
CA LEU A 172 -5.87 17.94 1.14
C LEU A 172 -6.73 17.76 2.38
N ASP A 173 -6.58 16.65 3.10
CA ASP A 173 -7.30 16.41 4.35
C ASP A 173 -7.05 17.52 5.38
N THR A 174 -5.79 17.88 5.61
CA THR A 174 -5.45 18.95 6.57
C THR A 174 -6.05 20.30 6.17
N PHE A 175 -6.00 20.67 4.88
CA PHE A 175 -6.39 22.00 4.44
C PHE A 175 -7.86 22.12 3.99
N PHE A 176 -8.56 21.02 3.75
CA PHE A 176 -9.97 21.02 3.31
C PHE A 176 -10.94 21.24 4.47
N TYR A 177 -10.59 20.78 5.68
CA TYR A 177 -11.43 20.90 6.86
C TYR A 177 -11.15 22.14 7.73
N LEU A 178 -10.41 23.13 7.21
CA LEU A 178 -10.12 24.35 7.95
C LEU A 178 -11.37 25.23 8.11
N ASP A 179 -11.91 25.29 9.33
CA ASP A 179 -12.95 26.24 9.71
C ASP A 179 -12.30 27.59 10.11
N PRO A 180 -12.64 28.71 9.42
CA PRO A 180 -12.13 30.05 9.73
C PRO A 180 -12.32 30.52 11.18
N GLY A 181 -13.25 29.91 11.93
CA GLY A 181 -13.51 30.20 13.35
C GLY A 181 -12.64 29.42 14.34
N THR A 182 -11.85 28.46 13.88
CA THR A 182 -11.05 27.57 14.73
C THR A 182 -9.56 27.69 14.41
N PHE A 183 -8.71 27.52 15.43
CA PHE A 183 -7.28 27.39 15.16
C PHE A 183 -7.06 26.08 14.39
N PRO A 184 -6.42 26.13 13.22
CA PRO A 184 -6.31 24.97 12.35
C PRO A 184 -5.44 23.90 13.01
N ASP A 185 -5.96 22.67 13.10
CA ASP A 185 -5.12 21.51 13.40
C ASP A 185 -4.33 21.16 12.13
N LEU A 186 -3.03 21.46 12.14
CA LEU A 186 -2.17 21.29 10.97
C LEU A 186 -1.47 19.93 11.02
N PHE A 187 -2.27 18.86 11.01
CA PHE A 187 -1.78 17.49 11.17
C PHE A 187 -0.62 17.15 10.23
N VAL A 188 -0.69 17.58 8.95
CA VAL A 188 0.40 17.42 7.99
C VAL A 188 1.74 17.99 8.46
N VAL A 189 1.73 19.10 9.20
CA VAL A 189 2.93 19.75 9.73
C VAL A 189 3.47 18.98 10.94
N ASP A 190 2.58 18.51 11.81
CA ASP A 190 2.94 17.78 13.03
C ASP A 190 3.63 16.45 12.75
N VAL A 191 3.35 15.83 11.60
CA VAL A 191 3.96 14.56 11.19
C VAL A 191 5.22 14.70 10.33
N LEU A 192 5.57 15.92 9.86
CA LEU A 192 6.80 16.13 9.08
C LEU A 192 8.07 15.61 9.79
N PRO A 193 8.26 15.81 11.11
CA PRO A 193 9.40 15.26 11.83
C PRO A 193 9.52 13.74 11.78
N LEU A 194 8.42 13.02 11.52
CA LEU A 194 8.40 11.56 11.48
C LEU A 194 9.02 10.99 10.20
N GLY A 195 9.00 11.77 9.12
CA GLY A 195 9.54 11.36 7.84
C GLY A 195 11.02 11.70 7.68
N ARG A 196 11.71 10.96 6.83
CA ARG A 196 13.10 11.26 6.47
C ARG A 196 13.15 12.52 5.60
N ARG A 197 13.84 13.57 6.07
CA ARG A 197 13.81 14.93 5.49
C ARG A 197 13.96 14.95 3.97
N ASN A 198 14.99 14.31 3.44
CA ASN A 198 15.31 14.32 2.01
C ASN A 198 14.21 13.67 1.17
N ILE A 199 13.54 12.64 1.69
CA ILE A 199 12.45 11.95 0.99
C ILE A 199 11.20 12.82 0.99
N VAL A 200 10.81 13.33 2.16
CA VAL A 200 9.65 14.23 2.30
C VAL A 200 9.83 15.48 1.42
N GLN A 201 11.04 16.06 1.44
CA GLN A 201 11.38 17.22 0.62
C GLN A 201 11.27 16.89 -0.87
N SER A 202 11.88 15.80 -1.33
CA SER A 202 11.82 15.39 -2.74
C SER A 202 10.38 15.16 -3.21
N LEU A 203 9.52 14.56 -2.38
CA LEU A 203 8.10 14.35 -2.71
C LEU A 203 7.35 15.67 -2.84
N LEU A 204 7.57 16.60 -1.90
CA LEU A 204 6.93 17.93 -1.94
C LEU A 204 7.39 18.74 -3.15
N GLU A 205 8.69 18.73 -3.47
CA GLU A 205 9.25 19.39 -4.65
C GLU A 205 8.64 18.80 -5.94
N GLU A 206 8.54 17.48 -6.06
CA GLU A 206 7.91 16.82 -7.20
C GLU A 206 6.42 17.19 -7.33
N ILE A 207 5.66 17.21 -6.23
CA ILE A 207 4.25 17.65 -6.24
C ILE A 207 4.14 19.09 -6.73
N ILE A 208 5.00 19.99 -6.26
CA ILE A 208 4.99 21.40 -6.63
C ILE A 208 5.29 21.56 -8.13
N GLU A 209 6.31 20.88 -8.63
CA GLU A 209 6.68 20.90 -10.05
C GLU A 209 5.55 20.37 -10.93
N ASP A 210 4.96 19.24 -10.55
CA ASP A 210 3.85 18.64 -11.27
C ASP A 210 2.62 19.53 -11.30
N ARG A 211 2.23 20.12 -10.16
CA ARG A 211 1.07 21.02 -10.12
C ARG A 211 1.32 22.30 -10.91
N LYS A 212 2.54 22.86 -10.88
CA LYS A 212 2.95 23.99 -11.74
C LYS A 212 2.83 23.64 -13.21
N LYS A 213 3.31 22.45 -13.60
CA LYS A 213 3.21 21.94 -14.98
C LYS A 213 1.76 21.75 -15.41
N CYS A 214 0.93 21.07 -14.61
CA CYS A 214 -0.49 20.87 -14.92
C CYS A 214 -1.24 22.19 -15.10
N LEU A 215 -0.99 23.18 -14.23
CA LEU A 215 -1.61 24.51 -14.31
C LEU A 215 -1.16 25.31 -15.54
N LEU A 216 0.09 25.14 -15.98
CA LEU A 216 0.61 25.78 -17.19
C LEU A 216 0.00 25.16 -18.46
N GLU A 217 0.00 23.83 -18.54
CA GLU A 217 -0.49 23.07 -19.70
C GLU A 217 -2.00 23.23 -19.93
N HIS A 218 -2.78 23.40 -18.86
CA HIS A 218 -4.24 23.40 -18.91
C HIS A 218 -4.87 24.77 -18.60
N LYS A 219 -4.09 25.85 -18.65
CA LYS A 219 -4.52 27.21 -18.29
C LYS A 219 -5.80 27.66 -18.99
N ASP A 220 -5.98 27.25 -20.24
CA ASP A 220 -7.11 27.65 -21.09
C ASP A 220 -8.12 26.50 -21.34
N ASN A 221 -7.95 25.35 -20.66
CA ASN A 221 -8.83 24.20 -20.84
C ASN A 221 -10.08 24.31 -19.95
N LEU A 222 -11.15 24.84 -20.54
CA LEU A 222 -12.46 25.00 -19.89
C LEU A 222 -13.09 23.67 -19.42
N GLN A 223 -12.68 22.52 -19.96
CA GLN A 223 -13.19 21.21 -19.52
C GLN A 223 -12.64 20.80 -18.15
N LEU A 224 -11.58 21.45 -17.66
CA LEU A 224 -10.93 21.14 -16.38
C LEU A 224 -11.25 22.16 -15.28
N ASN A 225 -12.33 22.92 -15.43
CA ASN A 225 -12.75 23.95 -14.48
C ASN A 225 -12.94 23.44 -13.04
N CYS A 226 -13.22 22.15 -12.82
CA CYS A 226 -13.30 21.56 -11.48
C CYS A 226 -11.94 21.13 -10.91
N MET A 227 -10.96 20.83 -11.76
CA MET A 227 -9.63 20.36 -11.35
C MET A 227 -8.64 21.51 -11.11
N ILE A 228 -8.74 22.59 -11.88
CA ILE A 228 -7.85 23.76 -11.74
C ILE A 228 -7.88 24.36 -10.32
N PRO A 229 -9.04 24.57 -9.67
CA PRO A 229 -9.08 25.02 -8.28
C PRO A 229 -8.36 24.06 -7.33
N ARG A 230 -8.59 22.74 -7.49
CA ARG A 230 -7.94 21.70 -6.69
C ARG A 230 -6.43 21.73 -6.87
N TRP A 231 -5.93 21.85 -8.10
CA TRP A 231 -4.49 21.93 -8.37
C TRP A 231 -3.84 23.19 -7.79
N ARG A 232 -4.52 24.34 -7.86
CA ARG A 232 -4.05 25.59 -7.22
C ARG A 232 -3.98 25.44 -5.71
N GLN A 233 -5.02 24.84 -5.10
CA GLN A 233 -5.04 24.57 -3.67
C GLN A 233 -3.89 23.64 -3.28
N THR A 234 -3.75 22.48 -3.94
CA THR A 234 -2.65 21.54 -3.68
C THR A 234 -1.29 22.22 -3.83
N LEU A 235 -1.09 23.08 -4.84
CA LEU A 235 0.17 23.80 -5.03
C LEU A 235 0.49 24.71 -3.84
N VAL A 236 -0.44 25.59 -3.45
CA VAL A 236 -0.22 26.55 -2.35
C VAL A 236 0.01 25.81 -1.03
N CYS A 237 -0.78 24.76 -0.78
CA CYS A 237 -0.64 23.96 0.43
C CYS A 237 0.68 23.18 0.44
N ALA A 238 1.11 22.60 -0.67
CA ALA A 238 2.41 21.91 -0.76
C ALA A 238 3.58 22.87 -0.56
N GLU A 239 3.53 24.08 -1.15
CA GLU A 239 4.53 25.12 -0.93
C GLU A 239 4.58 25.56 0.55
N TYR A 240 3.43 25.67 1.22
CA TYR A 240 3.37 25.94 2.65
C TYR A 240 4.01 24.81 3.48
N VAL A 241 3.64 23.56 3.21
CA VAL A 241 4.17 22.38 3.94
C VAL A 241 5.67 22.23 3.72
N LEU A 242 6.18 22.47 2.50
CA LEU A 242 7.60 22.52 2.23
C LEU A 242 8.29 23.64 3.03
N GLY A 243 7.68 24.83 3.10
CA GLY A 243 8.16 25.91 3.96
C GLY A 243 8.27 25.49 5.42
N GLN A 244 7.27 24.80 5.97
CA GLN A 244 7.31 24.27 7.34
C GLN A 244 8.42 23.23 7.52
N LEU A 245 8.59 22.30 6.58
CA LEU A 245 9.68 21.30 6.63
C LEU A 245 11.06 21.97 6.68
N LEU A 246 11.25 23.03 5.90
CA LEU A 246 12.53 23.75 5.83
C LEU A 246 12.85 24.53 7.12
N LEU A 247 11.82 24.95 7.87
CA LEU A 247 11.96 25.61 9.17
C LEU A 247 12.28 24.64 10.31
N LEU A 248 12.03 23.34 10.13
CA LEU A 248 12.40 22.34 11.14
C LEU A 248 13.93 22.23 11.27
N PRO A 249 14.46 22.18 12.51
CA PRO A 249 15.89 21.92 12.73
C PRO A 249 16.30 20.59 12.09
N GLU A 250 17.49 20.52 11.50
CA GLU A 250 18.01 19.28 10.90
C GLU A 250 18.02 18.11 11.88
N GLU A 251 18.25 18.40 13.16
CA GLU A 251 18.30 17.44 14.28
C GLU A 251 16.94 16.79 14.61
N VAL A 252 15.82 17.43 14.26
CA VAL A 252 14.45 16.96 14.56
C VAL A 252 13.95 15.97 13.50
N VAL A 253 14.54 15.97 12.31
CA VAL A 253 14.10 15.16 11.15
C VAL A 253 15.05 13.97 10.87
N GLY A 254 15.94 13.67 11.82
CA GLY A 254 16.95 12.62 11.73
C GLY A 254 16.67 11.36 12.55
N ILE A 255 15.62 11.34 13.38
CA ILE A 255 15.29 10.18 14.23
C ILE A 255 14.05 9.49 13.66
N GLY A 256 14.24 8.87 12.49
CA GLY A 256 13.39 7.75 12.10
C GLY A 256 13.67 6.57 13.02
N HIS A 257 13.20 6.64 14.27
CA HIS A 257 12.89 5.54 15.21
C HIS A 257 12.91 6.00 16.68
N ARG A 258 11.76 5.90 17.33
CA ARG A 258 11.60 5.10 18.55
C ARG A 258 10.38 4.22 18.38
#